data_AF-A0A9E8HHY2-F1
#
_entry.id   AF-A0A9E8HHY2-F1
#
_cell.length_a   1.000
_cell.length_b   1.000
_cell.length_c   1.000
_cell.angle_alpha   90.00
_cell.angle_beta   90.00
_cell.angle_gamma   90.00
#
_symmetry.space_group_name_H-M   'P 1'
#
loop_
_entity.id
_entity.type
_entity.pdbx_description
1 polymer ?
#
loop_
_entity_poly.entity_id
_entity_poly.type
_entity_poly.pdbx_seq_one_letter_code
_entity_poly.pdbx_strand_id
1 'polypeptide(L)' 'MKQLLLIALLTLFAAEVSAGCRFEGEEYPVGTIKGPLICGSDGYWRPK' A
#
# COMPACT_ATOMS: atom_id res chain seq x y z
N MET A 1 -19.90 -9.02 -29.11
CA MET A 1 -20.05 -7.69 -28.46
C MET A 1 -20.40 -7.77 -26.98
N LYS A 2 -21.36 -8.62 -26.52
CA LYS A 2 -21.72 -8.72 -25.08
C LYS A 2 -20.61 -9.23 -24.15
N GLN A 3 -19.67 -10.03 -24.64
CA GLN A 3 -18.62 -10.68 -23.83
C GLN A 3 -17.49 -9.72 -23.40
N LEU A 4 -17.24 -8.64 -24.16
CA LEU A 4 -16.20 -7.65 -23.86
C LEU A 4 -16.52 -6.81 -22.62
N LEU A 5 -17.81 -6.61 -22.31
CA LEU A 5 -18.26 -5.85 -21.14
C LEU A 5 -17.92 -6.54 -19.81
N LEU A 6 -17.89 -7.88 -19.78
CA LEU A 6 -17.59 -8.64 -18.57
C LEU A 6 -16.10 -8.56 -18.20
N ILE A 7 -15.21 -8.54 -19.19
CA ILE A 7 -13.75 -8.47 -18.99
C ILE A 7 -13.35 -7.08 -18.46
N ALA A 8 -13.99 -6.03 -18.97
CA ALA A 8 -13.75 -4.66 -18.52
C ALA A 8 -14.15 -4.44 -17.04
N LEU A 9 -15.10 -5.20 -16.50
CA LEU A 9 -15.55 -5.06 -15.12
C LEU A 9 -14.60 -5.73 -14.11
N LEU A 10 -13.85 -6.74 -14.53
CA LEU A 10 -12.92 -7.50 -13.68
C LEU A 10 -11.63 -6.76 -13.38
N THR A 11 -11.23 -5.78 -14.20
CA THR A 11 -9.99 -5.01 -14.00
C THR A 11 -10.13 -3.84 -13.01
N LEU A 12 -11.35 -3.55 -12.52
CA LEU A 12 -11.57 -2.43 -11.58
C LEU A 12 -11.17 -2.73 -10.12
N PHE A 13 -10.80 -3.97 -9.79
CA PHE A 13 -10.53 -4.38 -8.41
C PHE A 13 -9.04 -4.53 -8.05
N ALA A 14 -8.13 -4.06 -8.89
CA ALA A 14 -6.71 -3.96 -8.53
C ALA A 14 -6.46 -2.67 -7.73
N ALA A 15 -7.02 -2.58 -6.52
CA ALA A 15 -6.60 -1.56 -5.57
C ALA A 15 -5.22 -1.95 -5.02
N GLU A 16 -4.22 -1.10 -5.24
CA GLU A 16 -2.90 -1.26 -4.62
C GLU A 16 -3.04 -1.03 -3.12
N VAL A 17 -3.28 -2.09 -2.35
CA VAL A 17 -3.22 -2.04 -0.89
C VAL A 17 -1.74 -2.00 -0.50
N SER A 18 -1.17 -0.79 -0.46
CA SER A 18 0.14 -0.56 0.14
C SER A 18 -0.04 -0.51 1.65
N ALA A 19 0.54 -1.47 2.38
CA ALA A 19 0.55 -1.45 3.83
C ALA A 19 1.52 -0.35 4.29
N GLY A 20 0.99 0.78 4.76
CA GLY A 20 1.79 1.79 5.46
C GLY A 20 2.27 1.28 6.81
N CYS A 21 3.18 2.03 7.44
CA CYS A 21 3.63 1.73 8.80
C CYS A 21 2.87 2.59 9.80
N ARG A 22 2.37 1.97 10.88
CA ARG A 22 1.73 2.72 11.98
C ARG A 22 2.74 3.23 12.99
N PHE A 23 2.65 4.51 13.36
CA PHE A 23 3.44 5.12 14.42
C PHE A 23 2.54 6.08 15.21
N GLU A 24 2.46 5.89 16.53
CA GLU A 24 1.62 6.72 17.43
C GLU A 24 0.14 6.83 17.01
N GLY A 25 -0.38 5.80 16.32
CA GLY A 25 -1.77 5.75 15.87
C GLY A 25 -2.01 6.33 14.48
N GLU A 26 -1.02 6.98 13.88
CA GLU A 26 -1.04 7.46 12.50
C GLU A 26 -0.40 6.46 11.54
N GLU A 27 -0.90 6.42 10.30
CA GLU A 27 -0.34 5.59 9.23
C GLU A 27 0.56 6.43 8.32
N TYR A 28 1.76 5.91 8.05
CA TYR A 28 2.78 6.56 7.25
C TYR A 28 3.07 5.75 5.99
N PRO A 29 3.29 6.40 4.84
CA PRO A 29 3.59 5.70 3.60
C PRO A 29 4.96 5.01 3.66
N VAL A 30 5.11 3.96 2.87
CA VAL A 30 6.39 3.25 2.65
C VAL A 30 7.49 4.26 2.28
N GLY A 31 8.67 4.08 2.87
CA GLY A 31 9.82 4.98 2.68
C GLY A 31 9.85 6.20 3.59
N THR A 32 8.79 6.46 4.38
CA THR A 32 8.81 7.51 5.41
C THR A 32 9.95 7.27 6.39
N ILE A 33 10.69 8.33 6.74
CA ILE A 33 11.77 8.28 7.74
C ILE A 33 11.30 8.94 9.04
N LYS A 34 11.43 8.24 10.15
CA LYS A 34 11.16 8.72 11.52
C LYS A 34 12.36 8.43 12.40
N GLY A 35 13.20 9.45 12.62
CA GLY A 35 14.45 9.29 13.36
C GLY A 35 15.36 8.23 12.72
N PRO A 36 15.75 7.16 13.44
CA PRO A 36 16.59 6.09 12.90
C PRO A 36 15.79 5.03 12.13
N LEU A 37 14.47 5.20 11.96
CA LEU A 37 13.60 4.22 11.34
C LEU A 37 13.16 4.65 9.93
N ILE A 38 13.01 3.67 9.03
CA ILE A 38 12.37 3.78 7.72
C ILE A 38 11.18 2.82 7.64
N CYS A 39 10.07 3.27 7.05
CA CYS A 39 8.90 2.42 6.82
C CYS A 39 9.14 1.46 5.66
N GLY A 40 9.13 0.15 5.93
CA GLY A 40 9.27 -0.90 4.93
C GLY A 40 7.99 -1.14 4.12
N SER A 41 8.12 -1.78 2.96
CA SER A 41 6.97 -2.16 2.12
C SER A 41 6.13 -3.30 2.71
N ASP A 42 6.61 -3.92 3.79
CA ASP A 42 5.92 -4.94 4.56
C ASP A 42 5.03 -4.36 5.68
N GLY A 43 4.95 -3.03 5.80
CA GLY A 43 4.19 -2.33 6.84
C GLY A 43 4.89 -2.24 8.18
N TYR A 44 6.18 -2.61 8.27
CA TYR A 44 6.96 -2.55 9.51
C TYR A 44 8.05 -1.48 9.46
N TRP A 45 8.31 -0.84 10.60
CA TRP A 45 9.47 0.04 10.77
C TRP A 45 10.76 -0.77 10.86
N ARG A 46 11.77 -0.35 10.10
CA ARG A 46 13.11 -0.96 10.09
C ARG A 46 14.16 0.10 10.42
N PRO A 47 15.31 -0.25 11.01
CA PRO A 47 16.45 0.66 11.08
C PRO A 47 16.84 1.14 9.68
N LYS A 48 17.10 2.44 9.53
CA LYS A 48 17.64 3.03 8.30
C LYS A 48 19.14 2.73 8.15
#